data_AF-A0A9K3DB45-F1
#
_entry.id   AF-A0A9K3DB45-F1
#
_cell.length_a   1.000
_cell.length_b   1.000
_cell.length_c   1.000
_cell.angle_alpha   90.00
_cell.angle_beta   90.00
_cell.angle_gamma   90.00
#
_symmetry.space_group_name_H-M   'P 1'
#
loop_
_entity.id
_entity.type
_entity.pdbx_description
1 polymer ?
#
loop_
_entity_poly.entity_id
_entity_poly.type
_entity_poly.pdbx_seq_one_letter_code
_entity_poly.pdbx_strand_id
1 'polypeptide(L)' 'TTIREVMADKTILVIAHRLQTIIDFDRILVMEDGRVAEFDTPANLIRQGGILYSLVEQTGQQMSANLTRIAMEAEKS' A
#
# COMPACT_ATOMS: atom_id res chain seq x y z
N THR A 1 -19.08 11.03 8.12
CA THR A 1 -18.95 9.72 7.46
C THR A 1 -17.76 9.77 6.53
N THR A 2 -16.76 8.92 6.73
CA THR A 2 -15.62 8.82 5.82
C THR A 2 -15.97 7.91 4.64
N ILE A 3 -15.28 8.06 3.50
CA ILE A 3 -15.49 7.16 2.34
C ILE A 3 -15.31 5.69 2.74
N ARG A 4 -14.40 5.41 3.68
CA ARG A 4 -14.10 4.07 4.18
C ARG A 4 -15.30 3.45 4.92
N GLU A 5 -16.03 4.22 5.72
CA GLU A 5 -17.25 3.74 6.41
C GLU A 5 -18.38 3.37 5.44
N VAL A 6 -18.53 4.11 4.34
CA VAL A 6 -19.59 3.87 3.34
C VAL A 6 -19.30 2.64 2.47
N MET A 7 -18.05 2.17 2.48
CA MET A 7 -17.55 1.13 1.60
C MET A 7 -17.12 -0.14 2.33
N ALA A 8 -17.34 -0.23 3.65
CA ALA A 8 -16.94 -1.39 4.47
C ALA A 8 -17.44 -2.75 3.91
N ASP A 9 -18.62 -2.78 3.29
CA ASP A 9 -19.22 -4.00 2.75
C ASP A 9 -19.06 -4.15 1.22
N LYS A 10 -18.13 -3.42 0.61
CA LYS A 10 -17.96 -3.37 -0.86
C LYS A 10 -16.51 -3.65 -1.24
N THR A 11 -16.31 -4.31 -2.39
CA THR A 11 -14.98 -4.39 -3.00
C THR A 11 -14.61 -3.03 -3.59
N ILE A 12 -13.47 -2.49 -3.18
CA ILE A 12 -12.96 -1.20 -3.66
C ILE A 12 -11.68 -1.46 -4.44
N LEU A 13 -11.66 -1.04 -5.71
CA LEU A 13 -10.45 -0.95 -6.50
C LEU A 13 -10.07 0.52 -6.65
N VAL A 14 -8.89 0.88 -6.13
CA VAL A 14 -8.36 2.26 -6.23
C VAL A 14 -7.07 2.25 -7.04
N ILE A 15 -7.00 3.15 -8.02
CA ILE A 15 -5.76 3.49 -8.73
C ILE A 15 -5.28 4.82 -8.15
N ALA A 16 -4.11 4.84 -7.51
CA ALA A 16 -3.60 6.03 -6.85
C ALA A 16 -2.11 6.23 -7.10
N HIS A 17 -1.69 7.49 -7.09
CA HIS A 17 -0.28 7.90 -7.13
C HIS A 17 0.28 8.24 -5.74
N ARG A 18 -0.57 8.31 -4.72
CA ARG A 18 -0.20 8.69 -3.36
C ARG A 18 -0.09 7.44 -2.49
N LEU A 19 1.12 7.11 -2.06
CA LEU A 19 1.34 5.94 -1.20
C LEU A 19 0.55 6.03 0.12
N GLN A 20 0.44 7.21 0.71
CA GLN A 20 -0.32 7.45 1.94
C GLN A 20 -1.79 7.02 1.89
N THR A 21 -2.41 7.00 0.71
CA THR A 21 -3.83 6.66 0.57
C THR A 21 -4.07 5.19 0.22
N ILE A 22 -3.00 4.43 -0.08
CA ILE A 22 -3.10 3.01 -0.49
C ILE A 22 -2.37 2.07 0.47
N ILE A 23 -1.52 2.59 1.36
CA ILE A 23 -0.66 1.78 2.23
C ILE A 23 -1.46 1.04 3.32
N ASP A 24 -2.70 1.43 3.56
CA ASP A 24 -3.66 0.88 4.52
C ASP A 24 -4.76 0.04 3.83
N PHE A 25 -4.50 -0.43 2.61
CA PHE A 25 -5.36 -1.35 1.87
C PHE A 25 -5.00 -2.80 2.18
N ASP A 26 -5.99 -3.69 2.03
CA ASP A 26 -5.83 -5.12 2.30
C ASP A 26 -4.78 -5.77 1.41
N ARG A 27 -4.68 -5.32 0.15
CA ARG A 27 -3.72 -5.78 -0.86
C ARG A 27 -3.35 -4.64 -1.79
N ILE A 28 -2.09 -4.64 -2.26
CA ILE A 28 -1.59 -3.72 -3.28
C ILE A 28 -1.18 -4.53 -4.51
N LEU A 29 -1.61 -4.07 -5.68
CA LEU A 29 -1.18 -4.57 -6.98
C LEU A 29 -0.24 -3.55 -7.62
N VAL A 30 1.01 -3.95 -7.85
CA VAL A 30 1.98 -3.16 -8.60
C VAL A 30 2.04 -3.70 -10.03
N MET A 31 1.91 -2.79 -11.00
CA MET A 31 2.01 -3.11 -12.41
C MET A 31 3.26 -2.50 -13.02
N GLU A 32 3.95 -3.28 -13.85
CA GLU A 32 5.12 -2.85 -14.64
C GLU A 32 4.98 -3.45 -16.05
N ASP A 33 5.20 -2.63 -17.09
CA ASP A 33 5.13 -3.05 -18.50
C ASP A 33 3.86 -3.84 -18.89
N GLY A 34 2.71 -3.43 -18.34
CA GLY A 34 1.41 -4.06 -18.60
C GLY A 34 1.25 -5.44 -17.95
N ARG A 35 2.14 -5.82 -17.02
CA ARG A 35 2.08 -7.08 -16.26
C ARG A 35 1.98 -6.80 -14.76
N VAL A 36 1.47 -7.78 -14.04
CA VAL A 36 1.52 -7.77 -12.57
C VAL A 36 2.95 -8.06 -12.15
N ALA A 37 3.59 -7.09 -11.50
CA ALA A 37 4.93 -7.21 -10.97
C ALA A 37 4.91 -7.68 -9.52
N GLU A 38 4.00 -7.14 -8.70
CA GLU A 38 3.84 -7.51 -7.29
C GLU A 38 2.37 -7.52 -6.89
N PHE A 39 1.99 -8.46 -6.02
CA PHE A 39 0.64 -8.53 -5.47
C PHE A 39 0.62 -9.21 -4.10
N ASP A 40 0.53 -8.42 -3.03
CA ASP A 40 0.43 -8.93 -1.65
C ASP A 40 -0.06 -7.82 -0.71
N THR A 41 -0.07 -8.07 0.61
CA THR A 41 -0.27 -7.05 1.63
C THR A 41 0.83 -5.98 1.55
N PRO A 42 0.54 -4.72 1.90
CA PRO A 42 1.55 -3.67 1.98
C PRO A 42 2.77 -4.07 2.81
N ALA A 43 2.54 -4.73 3.96
CA ALA A 43 3.61 -5.18 4.85
C ALA A 43 4.51 -6.25 4.22
N ASN A 44 3.94 -7.24 3.53
CA ASN A 44 4.71 -8.26 2.82
C ASN A 44 5.54 -7.66 1.69
N LEU A 45 4.96 -6.78 0.89
CA LEU A 45 5.66 -6.13 -0.23
C LEU A 45 6.82 -5.25 0.26
N ILE A 46 6.66 -4.57 1.40
CA ILE A 46 7.75 -3.83 2.04
C ILE A 46 8.86 -4.77 2.52
N ARG A 47 8.51 -5.90 3.17
CA ARG A 47 9.50 -6.90 3.64
C ARG A 47 10.26 -7.56 2.50
N GLN A 48 9.62 -7.75 1.36
CA GLN A 48 10.22 -8.33 0.17
C GLN A 48 11.28 -7.41 -0.46
N GLY A 49 11.26 -6.11 -0.14
CA GLY A 49 12.26 -5.17 -0.65
C GLY A 49 12.13 -4.87 -2.14
N GLY A 50 10.95 -5.08 -2.72
CA GLY A 50 10.71 -4.95 -4.15
C GLY A 50 10.34 -3.54 -4.64
N ILE A 51 9.47 -3.44 -5.64
CA ILE A 51 9.07 -2.18 -6.28
C ILE A 51 8.32 -1.29 -5.30
N LEU A 52 7.32 -1.82 -4.57
CA LEU A 52 6.61 -1.01 -3.58
C LEU A 52 7.57 -0.45 -2.51
N TYR A 53 8.47 -1.28 -1.99
CA TYR A 53 9.50 -0.86 -1.04
C TYR A 53 10.35 0.28 -1.60
N SER A 54 10.83 0.12 -2.85
CA SER A 54 11.65 1.13 -3.53
C SER A 54 10.90 2.46 -3.71
N LEU A 55 9.59 2.41 -3.98
CA LEU A 55 8.75 3.61 -4.05
C LEU A 55 8.57 4.27 -2.68
N VAL A 56 8.42 3.49 -1.62
CA VAL A 56 8.31 3.99 -0.24
C VAL A 56 9.61 4.70 0.18
N GLU A 57 10.77 4.13 -0.11
CA GLU A 57 12.08 4.72 0.21
C GLU A 57 12.31 6.06 -0.48
N GLN A 58 11.79 6.24 -1.70
CA GLN A 58 11.88 7.51 -2.44
C GLN A 58 11.05 8.64 -1.84
N THR A 59 10.14 8.36 -0.89
CA THR A 59 9.34 9.39 -0.22
C THR A 59 10.12 10.20 0.83
N GLY A 60 11.38 9.83 1.10
CA GLY A 60 12.24 10.46 2.09
C GLY A 60 12.11 9.80 3.47
N GLN A 61 13.18 9.89 4.28
CA GLN A 61 13.32 9.12 5.53
C GLN A 61 12.11 9.19 6.47
N GLN A 62 11.58 10.40 6.73
CA GLN A 62 10.45 10.57 7.65
C GLN A 62 9.17 9.92 7.12
N MET A 63 8.90 10.04 5.83
CA MET A 63 7.69 9.50 5.21
C MET A 63 7.80 7.98 5.01
N SER A 64 8.96 7.49 4.58
CA SER A 64 9.24 6.05 4.47
C SER A 64 9.00 5.32 5.79
N ALA A 65 9.54 5.85 6.89
CA ALA A 65 9.34 5.28 8.23
C ALA A 65 7.86 5.29 8.64
N ASN A 66 7.12 6.36 8.34
CA ASN A 66 5.71 6.45 8.66
C ASN A 66 4.85 5.47 7.83
N LEU A 67 5.08 5.40 6.52
CA LEU A 67 4.37 4.48 5.62
C LEU A 67 4.63 3.02 6.00
N THR A 68 5.89 2.69 6.31
CA THR A 68 6.27 1.35 6.80
C THR A 68 5.55 0.99 8.09
N ARG A 69 5.46 1.94 9.04
CA ARG A 69 4.70 1.73 10.28
C ARG A 69 3.22 1.47 10.01
N ILE A 70 2.58 2.27 9.16
CA ILE A 70 1.16 2.11 8.82
C ILE A 70 0.91 0.75 8.15
N ALA A 71 1.76 0.34 7.21
CA ALA A 71 1.66 -0.96 6.56
C ALA A 71 1.71 -2.12 7.57
N MET A 72 2.62 -2.05 8.54
CA MET A 72 2.78 -3.08 9.59
C MET A 72 1.60 -3.11 10.58
N GLU A 73 0.96 -1.96 10.82
CA GLU A 73 -0.24 -1.87 11.66
C GLU A 73 -1.47 -2.44 10.97
N ALA A 74 -1.62 -2.19 9.67
CA ALA A 74 -2.74 -2.68 8.87
C ALA A 74 -2.82 -4.22 8.80
N GLU A 75 -1.69 -4.92 8.87
CA GLU A 75 -1.66 -6.40 8.87
C GLU A 75 -2.16 -7.03 10.18
N LYS A 76 -2.24 -6.24 11.27
CA LYS A 76 -2.70 -6.71 12.58
C LYS A 76 -4.20 -6.50 12.82
N SER A 77 -4.92 -5.88 11.88
CA SER A 77 -6.37 -5.70 11.88
C SER A 77 -7.07 -6.79 11.09
#